data_AF-A0A285JD93-F1
#
_entry.id   AF-A0A285JD93-F1
#
_cell.length_a   1.000
_cell.length_b   1.000
_cell.length_c   1.000
_cell.angle_alpha   90.00
_cell.angle_beta   90.00
_cell.angle_gamma   90.00
#
_symmetry.space_group_name_H-M   'P 1'
#
loop_
_entity.id
_entity.type
_entity.pdbx_description
1 polymer ?
#
loop_
_entity_poly.entity_id
_entity_poly.type
_entity_poly.pdbx_seq_one_letter_code
_entity_poly.pdbx_strand_id
1 'polypeptide(L)' 'MNAITTEELHRKLADVSDLISGTRPGNRHRHLPQLHALVGDFARKGVGVPPRLRQLQEDLTNEAIESRFDNLPI' A
#
# COMPACT_ATOMS: atom_id res chain seq x y z
N MET A 1 21.93 6.14 12.84
CA MET A 1 20.59 5.97 12.25
C MET A 1 20.80 5.68 10.77
N ASN A 2 20.57 4.46 10.29
CA ASN A 2 20.67 4.17 8.85
C ASN A 2 19.54 4.92 8.15
N ALA A 3 19.89 5.94 7.37
CA ALA A 3 18.93 6.62 6.51
C ALA A 3 18.50 5.63 5.43
N ILE A 4 17.24 5.18 5.46
CA ILE A 4 16.63 4.39 4.38
C ILE A 4 16.94 5.14 3.07
N THR A 5 17.50 4.48 2.07
CA THR A 5 17.85 5.14 0.79
C THR A 5 16.63 5.24 -0.12
N THR A 6 16.71 6.08 -1.15
CA THR A 6 15.60 6.22 -2.11
C THR A 6 15.43 4.93 -2.92
N GLU A 7 16.53 4.25 -3.21
CA GLU A 7 16.53 2.94 -3.85
C GLU A 7 15.88 1.88 -2.96
N GLU A 8 16.13 1.93 -1.65
CA GLU A 8 15.50 1.03 -0.69
C GLU A 8 13.99 1.25 -0.58
N LEU A 9 13.51 2.49 -0.70
CA LEU A 9 12.08 2.79 -0.79
C LEU A 9 11.43 2.22 -2.06
N HIS A 10 12.09 2.34 -3.21
CA HIS A 10 11.60 1.75 -4.46
C HIS A 10 11.61 0.22 -4.40
N ARG A 11 12.62 -0.38 -3.76
CA ARG A 11 12.67 -1.84 -3.55
C ARG A 11 11.53 -2.30 -2.64
N LYS A 12 11.28 -1.58 -1.53
CA LYS A 12 10.13 -1.85 -0.65
C LYS A 12 8.79 -1.69 -1.37
N LEU A 13 8.67 -0.68 -2.24
CA LEU A 13 7.47 -0.50 -3.07
C LEU A 13 7.24 -1.70 -3.97
N ALA A 14 8.28 -2.18 -4.65
CA ALA A 14 8.19 -3.34 -5.53
C ALA A 14 7.78 -4.61 -4.76
N ASP A 15 8.42 -4.86 -3.62
CA ASP A 15 8.15 -6.00 -2.75
C ASP A 15 6.71 -5.99 -2.22
N VAL A 16 6.25 -4.86 -1.68
CA VAL A 16 4.87 -4.71 -1.19
C VAL A 16 3.86 -4.81 -2.33
N SER A 17 4.17 -4.27 -3.52
CA SER A 17 3.28 -4.38 -4.68
C SER A 17 3.14 -5.83 -5.16
N ASP A 18 4.24 -6.59 -5.16
CA ASP A 18 4.25 -8.00 -5.51
C ASP A 18 3.46 -8.84 -4.50
N LEU A 19 3.69 -8.60 -3.20
CA LEU A 19 2.95 -9.23 -2.10
C LEU A 19 1.44 -9.00 -2.22
N ILE A 20 1.03 -7.76 -2.50
CA ILE A 20 -0.38 -7.40 -2.67
C ILE A 20 -0.97 -8.09 -3.90
N SER A 21 -0.21 -8.14 -5.00
CA SER A 21 -0.62 -8.78 -6.25
C SER A 21 -0.76 -10.30 -6.09
N GLY A 22 0.07 -10.92 -5.26
CA GLY A 22 -0.01 -12.34 -4.88
C GLY A 22 -1.08 -12.64 -3.82
N THR A 23 -1.64 -11.62 -3.16
CA THR A 23 -2.65 -11.79 -2.12
C THR A 23 -4.05 -11.92 -2.73
N ARG A 24 -4.84 -12.83 -2.15
CA ARG A 24 -6.22 -13.08 -2.61
C ARG A 24 -7.06 -11.79 -2.55
N PRO A 25 -7.87 -11.52 -3.59
CA PRO A 25 -8.83 -10.41 -3.54
C PRO A 25 -9.71 -10.52 -2.29
N GLY A 26 -10.01 -9.38 -1.68
CA GLY A 26 -10.72 -9.26 -0.41
C GLY A 26 -9.84 -9.41 0.84
N ASN A 27 -8.56 -9.76 0.71
CA ASN A 27 -7.59 -9.72 1.82
C ASN A 27 -6.43 -8.75 1.56
N ARG A 28 -6.33 -8.18 0.36
CA ARG A 28 -5.22 -7.31 -0.03
C ARG A 28 -5.25 -6.02 0.77
N HIS A 29 -6.45 -5.52 1.08
CA HIS A 29 -6.67 -4.32 1.90
C HIS A 29 -5.99 -4.36 3.27
N ARG A 30 -5.64 -5.55 3.78
CA ARG A 30 -4.88 -5.72 5.04
C ARG A 30 -3.48 -5.11 4.96
N HIS A 31 -2.95 -4.88 3.76
CA HIS A 31 -1.66 -4.23 3.52
C HIS A 31 -1.74 -2.70 3.41
N LEU A 32 -2.93 -2.08 3.51
CA LEU A 32 -3.09 -0.62 3.52
C LEU A 32 -2.18 0.09 4.55
N PRO A 33 -2.05 -0.38 5.80
CA PRO A 33 -1.16 0.27 6.76
C PRO A 33 0.30 0.32 6.30
N GLN A 34 0.77 -0.74 5.62
CA GLN A 34 2.13 -0.79 5.06
C GLN A 34 2.31 0.21 3.91
N LEU A 35 1.30 0.37 3.05
CA LEU A 35 1.33 1.39 1.99
C LEU A 35 1.32 2.81 2.56
N HIS A 36 0.50 3.08 3.59
CA HIS A 36 0.50 4.39 4.25
C HIS A 36 1.85 4.73 4.87
N ALA A 37 2.48 3.76 5.55
CA ALA A 37 3.83 3.94 6.08
C ALA A 37 4.83 4.27 4.98
N LEU A 38 4.78 3.51 3.86
CA LEU A 38 5.67 3.71 2.72
C LEU A 38 5.47 5.08 2.07
N VAL A 39 4.23 5.54 1.86
CA VAL A 39 3.94 6.90 1.40
C VAL A 39 4.54 7.95 2.35
N GLY A 40 4.40 7.74 3.65
CA GLY A 40 4.99 8.61 4.66
C GLY A 40 6.53 8.61 4.60
N ASP A 41 7.16 7.50 4.26
CA ASP A 41 8.62 7.44 4.05
C ASP A 41 9.06 8.15 2.76
N PHE A 42 8.32 8.02 1.66
CA PHE A 42 8.55 8.79 0.43
C PHE A 42 8.43 10.31 0.69
N ALA A 43 7.36 10.72 1.37
CA ALA A 43 7.12 12.12 1.72
C ALA A 43 8.22 12.68 2.64
N ARG A 44 8.61 11.94 3.69
CA ARG A 44 9.69 12.35 4.61
C ARG A 44 11.05 12.49 3.93
N LYS A 45 11.28 11.72 2.86
CA LYS A 45 12.47 11.83 2.02
C LYS A 45 12.44 12.98 1.02
N GLY A 46 11.28 13.57 0.76
CA GLY A 46 11.10 14.55 -0.32
C GLY A 46 11.17 13.95 -1.73
N VAL A 47 11.10 12.63 -1.86
CA VAL A 47 10.93 11.98 -3.17
C VAL A 47 9.44 11.88 -3.41
N GLY A 48 8.95 12.50 -4.47
CA GLY A 48 7.52 12.51 -4.80
C GLY A 48 6.92 11.10 -4.75
N VAL A 49 5.71 10.99 -4.18
CA VAL A 49 5.01 9.71 -4.04
C VAL A 49 4.70 9.15 -5.43
N PRO A 50 5.14 7.91 -5.77
CA PRO A 50 4.89 7.35 -7.08
C PRO A 50 3.40 7.19 -7.38
N PRO A 51 2.94 7.45 -8.61
CA PRO A 51 1.51 7.34 -8.97
C PRO A 51 0.96 5.93 -8.76
N ARG A 52 1.78 4.91 -9.03
CA ARG A 52 1.45 3.49 -8.78
C ARG A 52 1.13 3.21 -7.31
N LEU A 53 1.82 3.88 -6.39
CA LEU A 53 1.58 3.73 -4.95
C LEU A 53 0.23 4.34 -4.54
N ARG A 54 -0.13 5.50 -5.10
CA ARG A 54 -1.47 6.11 -4.88
C ARG A 54 -2.58 5.23 -5.45
N GLN A 55 -2.44 4.76 -6.68
CA GLN A 55 -3.42 3.85 -7.29
C GLN A 55 -3.66 2.61 -6.45
N LEU A 56 -2.58 2.00 -5.94
CA LEU A 56 -2.70 0.82 -5.09
C LEU A 56 -3.39 1.12 -3.76
N GLN A 57 -3.13 2.29 -3.16
CA GLN A 57 -3.86 2.73 -1.97
C GLN A 57 -5.36 2.91 -2.24
N GLU A 58 -5.71 3.52 -3.37
CA GLU A 58 -7.12 3.73 -3.74
C GLU A 58 -7.84 2.41 -3.96
N ASP A 59 -7.25 1.49 -4.74
CA ASP A 59 -7.80 0.15 -4.99
C ASP A 59 -8.04 -0.63 -3.70
N LEU A 60 -7.02 -0.67 -2.82
CA LEU A 60 -7.13 -1.37 -1.55
C LEU A 60 -8.10 -0.69 -0.58
N THR A 61 -8.21 0.64 -0.61
CA THR A 61 -9.20 1.37 0.21
C THR A 61 -10.60 1.01 -0.23
N ASN A 62 -10.83 0.93 -1.54
CA ASN A 62 -12.13 0.51 -2.08
C ASN A 62 -12.44 -0.94 -1.69
N GLU A 63 -11.48 -1.85 -1.81
CA GLU A 63 -11.61 -3.25 -1.38
C GLU A 63 -11.91 -3.35 0.13
N ALA A 64 -11.26 -2.52 0.97
CA ALA A 64 -11.53 -2.48 2.41
C ALA A 64 -12.96 -2.05 2.71
N ILE A 65 -13.47 -1.06 1.97
CA ILE A 65 -14.83 -0.56 2.09
C ILE A 65 -15.79 -1.67 1.70
N GLU A 66 -15.62 -2.28 0.52
CA GLU A 66 -16.46 -3.39 0.03
C GLU A 66 -16.47 -4.57 1.01
N SER A 67 -15.31 -4.98 1.52
CA SER A 67 -15.20 -6.07 2.49
C SER A 67 -15.93 -5.79 3.81
N ARG A 68 -16.09 -4.51 4.20
CA ARG A 68 -16.88 -4.13 5.39
C ARG A 68 -18.38 -4.20 5.14
N PHE A 69 -18.84 -4.02 3.90
CA PHE A 69 -20.25 -4.11 3.53
C PHE A 69 -20.68 -5.54 3.21
N ASP A 70 -19.80 -6.38 2.66
CA ASP A 70 -20.06 -7.80 2.40
C ASP A 70 -20.40 -8.59 3.68
N ASN A 71 -19.93 -8.12 4.82
CA ASN A 71 -20.15 -8.74 6.14
C ASN A 71 -21.40 -8.23 6.88
N LEU A 72 -22.25 -7.42 6.24
CA LEU A 72 -23.52 -6.99 6.83
C LEU A 72 -24.60 -8.03 6.48
N PRO A 73 -25.13 -8.80 7.46
CA PRO A 73 -26.28 -9.64 7.20
C PRO A 73 -27.49 -8.76 6.88
N ILE A 74 -28.15 -9.05 5.76
CA ILE A 74 -29.52 -8.57 5.49
C ILE A 74 -30.50 -9.23 6.46
#